data_AF-A0A1G2F6W1-F1
#
_entry.id   AF-A0A1G2F6W1-F1
#
_cell.length_a   1.000
_cell.length_b   1.000
_cell.length_c   1.000
_cell.angle_alpha   90.00
_cell.angle_beta   90.00
_cell.angle_gamma   90.00
#
_symmetry.space_group_name_H-M   'P 1'
#
loop_
_entity.id
_entity.type
_entity.pdbx_description
1 polymer ?
#
loop_
_entity_poly.entity_id
_entity_poly.type
_entity_poly.pdbx_seq_one_letter_code
_entity_poly.pdbx_strand_id
1 'polypeptide(L)'
;MKTTIWVVFMVVLAGAVFCFANLKTSKTEVVQKPLESPAIQPTTKVCQPEPTAEKKSDILSDIRKARRMLEKKDSGYQIQEKKKKGNWTVKDFRVLLAVRHADGQIKIVSVDPKTKQTDQSGYIVDWNKQNGVNTCFSVIHPKNCAVLAIKRVVKDDKEAFKEVIYTPYSPTIDCGELRNAGLSYLKKTIKTANAQLRNVKSQTNPDLSVNQTSSEKMALVLAVIEHIDPDRLEQGESIESLTNEVLVILGANQPSAFNYAVSKAKARGLFQFIPGTYARIRNQYPEANLHKDFANGMCNHINAAKAAFLLFDSDLNYLNQNVLLQKDKIGTYLASAYNCGARRTAKEVKSHKKLWEHKLPMETRLYLKKFSAVWNSFIGA
;
A
#
# COMPACT_ATOMS: atom_id res chain seq x y z
N MET A 1 -25.44 -34.68 18.09
CA MET A 1 -24.78 -33.41 18.45
C MET A 1 -23.46 -33.30 17.69
N LYS A 2 -23.43 -32.54 16.59
CA LYS A 2 -22.22 -32.25 15.82
C LYS A 2 -22.13 -30.73 15.66
N THR A 3 -21.09 -30.15 16.23
CA THR A 3 -20.88 -28.70 16.27
C THR A 3 -20.11 -28.26 15.02
N THR A 4 -20.78 -27.45 14.20
CA THR A 4 -20.25 -26.86 12.97
C THR A 4 -19.30 -25.71 13.31
N ILE A 5 -18.04 -25.79 12.90
CA ILE A 5 -17.08 -24.69 12.96
C ILE A 5 -17.14 -23.94 11.63
N TRP A 6 -17.57 -22.67 11.68
CA TRP A 6 -17.54 -21.75 10.54
C TRP A 6 -16.14 -21.17 10.38
N VAL A 7 -15.50 -21.45 9.23
CA VAL A 7 -14.31 -20.72 8.75
C VAL A 7 -14.78 -19.79 7.63
N VAL A 8 -14.79 -18.49 7.90
CA VAL A 8 -15.09 -17.47 6.89
C VAL A 8 -13.86 -17.31 5.98
N PHE A 9 -13.96 -17.84 4.77
CA PHE A 9 -13.00 -17.66 3.68
C PHE A 9 -13.31 -16.37 2.92
N MET A 10 -12.38 -15.42 2.87
CA MET A 10 -12.41 -14.36 1.87
C MET A 10 -11.64 -14.82 0.63
N VAL A 11 -12.43 -15.27 -0.35
CA VAL A 11 -11.97 -15.67 -1.68
C VAL A 11 -11.65 -14.40 -2.47
N VAL A 12 -10.38 -14.26 -2.87
CA VAL A 12 -10.01 -13.46 -4.04
C VAL A 12 -9.90 -14.49 -5.15
N LEU A 13 -10.91 -14.51 -6.00
CA LEU A 13 -11.04 -15.44 -7.12
C LEU A 13 -10.14 -14.93 -8.25
N ALA A 14 -9.02 -15.62 -8.46
CA ALA A 14 -8.32 -15.59 -9.73
C ALA A 14 -9.19 -16.36 -10.74
N GLY A 15 -9.95 -15.62 -11.56
CA GLY A 15 -10.90 -16.19 -12.51
C GLY A 15 -10.23 -16.69 -13.79
N ALA A 16 -10.12 -18.02 -13.89
CA ALA A 16 -10.08 -18.74 -15.14
C ALA A 16 -11.43 -18.59 -15.90
N VAL A 17 -11.35 -18.76 -17.22
CA VAL A 17 -12.39 -18.58 -18.23
C VAL A 17 -13.60 -19.49 -18.00
N PHE A 18 -14.81 -18.93 -18.01
CA PHE A 18 -16.05 -19.64 -18.36
C PHE A 18 -17.00 -18.69 -19.11
N CYS A 19 -17.38 -19.09 -20.33
CA CYS A 19 -18.45 -18.49 -21.13
C CYS A 19 -19.81 -18.88 -20.55
N PHE A 20 -20.80 -17.98 -20.54
CA PHE A 20 -22.20 -18.33 -20.78
C PHE A 20 -23.04 -17.11 -21.22
N ALA A 21 -24.19 -17.46 -21.81
CA ALA A 21 -25.00 -16.74 -22.78
C ALA A 21 -25.79 -15.51 -22.31
N ASN A 22 -26.03 -14.64 -23.31
CA ASN A 22 -27.11 -13.65 -23.49
C ASN A 22 -28.28 -13.66 -22.51
N LEU A 23 -28.58 -12.48 -21.96
CA LEU A 23 -29.95 -12.07 -21.63
C LEU A 23 -30.15 -10.57 -21.86
N LYS A 24 -31.30 -10.25 -22.46
CA LYS A 24 -31.71 -8.99 -23.07
C LYS A 24 -31.98 -7.89 -22.03
N THR A 25 -31.65 -6.67 -22.43
CA THR A 25 -31.94 -5.41 -21.75
C THR A 25 -33.39 -4.96 -21.94
N SER A 26 -34.01 -4.39 -20.90
CA SER A 26 -35.11 -3.42 -21.05
C SER A 26 -34.73 -2.11 -20.36
N LYS A 27 -34.78 -1.03 -21.14
CA LYS A 27 -34.50 0.36 -20.75
C LYS A 27 -35.68 0.95 -19.97
N THR A 28 -35.40 1.80 -19.00
CA THR A 28 -36.34 2.85 -18.58
C THR A 28 -35.53 4.10 -18.24
N GLU A 29 -35.69 5.13 -19.07
CA GLU A 29 -35.14 6.47 -18.88
C GLU A 29 -35.95 7.21 -17.82
N VAL A 30 -35.27 7.81 -16.84
CA VAL A 30 -35.85 8.79 -15.94
C VAL A 30 -35.09 10.10 -16.13
N VAL A 31 -35.82 11.09 -16.65
CA VAL A 31 -35.39 12.47 -16.86
C VAL A 31 -35.35 13.18 -15.51
N GLN A 32 -34.19 13.68 -15.08
CA GLN A 32 -34.07 14.57 -13.93
C GLN A 32 -33.69 15.99 -14.38
N LYS A 33 -34.53 16.93 -13.94
CA LYS A 33 -34.43 18.38 -14.17
C LYS A 33 -33.50 19.01 -13.12
N PRO A 34 -32.68 20.03 -13.44
CA PRO A 34 -31.71 20.59 -12.50
C PRO A 34 -32.39 21.43 -11.41
N LEU A 35 -32.01 21.22 -10.14
CA LEU A 35 -32.32 22.11 -9.02
C LEU A 35 -31.17 23.12 -8.84
N GLU A 36 -31.50 24.40 -8.92
CA GLU A 36 -30.61 25.52 -8.63
C GLU A 36 -30.28 25.58 -7.14
N SER A 37 -28.99 25.75 -6.81
CA SER A 37 -28.50 25.94 -5.43
C SER A 37 -28.35 27.42 -5.11
N PRO A 38 -28.90 27.92 -3.98
CA PRO A 38 -28.68 29.30 -3.55
C PRO A 38 -27.32 29.46 -2.86
N ALA A 39 -26.66 30.58 -3.17
CA ALA A 39 -25.37 30.98 -2.63
C ALA A 39 -25.43 31.25 -1.12
N ILE A 40 -24.56 30.60 -0.34
CA ILE A 40 -24.39 30.83 1.09
C ILE A 40 -23.22 31.79 1.29
N GLN A 41 -23.51 32.95 1.89
CA GLN A 41 -22.50 33.92 2.32
C GLN A 41 -21.80 33.43 3.61
N PRO A 42 -20.48 33.69 3.77
CA PRO A 42 -19.74 33.27 4.95
C PRO A 42 -20.07 34.15 6.16
N THR A 43 -20.65 33.54 7.20
CA THR A 43 -20.82 34.17 8.51
C THR A 43 -19.52 34.05 9.32
N THR A 44 -18.99 35.21 9.71
CA THR A 44 -17.85 35.37 10.60
C THR A 44 -18.20 34.85 12.00
N LYS A 45 -17.64 33.69 12.37
CA LYS A 45 -17.70 33.19 13.74
C LYS A 45 -16.60 33.81 14.60
N VAL A 46 -17.06 34.39 15.71
CA VAL A 46 -16.33 35.03 16.80
C VAL A 46 -15.29 34.08 17.41
N CYS A 47 -14.08 34.61 17.59
CA CYS A 47 -12.90 33.95 18.13
C CYS A 47 -13.09 33.66 19.63
N GLN A 48 -12.93 32.39 20.04
CA GLN A 48 -12.72 32.04 21.45
C GLN A 48 -11.22 32.06 21.77
N PRO A 49 -10.82 32.40 23.00
CA PRO A 49 -9.41 32.57 23.36
C PRO A 49 -8.63 31.26 23.19
N GLU A 50 -7.43 31.39 22.60
CA GLU A 50 -6.50 30.29 22.34
C GLU A 50 -6.10 29.57 23.65
N PRO A 51 -6.06 28.23 23.66
CA PRO A 51 -5.41 27.51 24.74
C PRO A 51 -3.91 27.82 24.72
N THR A 52 -3.40 28.16 25.89
CA THR A 52 -1.97 28.36 26.19
C THR A 52 -1.07 27.36 25.46
N ALA A 53 0.02 27.87 24.89
CA ALA A 53 1.03 27.17 24.11
C ALA A 53 1.69 25.98 24.84
N GLU A 54 0.96 24.88 24.96
CA GLU A 54 1.55 23.57 25.20
C GLU A 54 2.41 23.21 23.99
N LYS A 55 3.67 22.84 24.27
CA LYS A 55 4.67 22.46 23.29
C LYS A 55 4.13 21.29 22.46
N LYS A 56 3.52 21.59 21.31
CA LYS A 56 2.87 20.61 20.43
C LYS A 56 3.88 19.51 20.10
N SER A 57 3.70 18.34 20.71
CA SER A 57 4.61 17.21 20.55
C SER A 57 4.67 16.80 19.07
N ASP A 58 5.89 16.73 18.51
CA ASP A 58 6.17 16.21 17.17
C ASP A 58 5.77 14.71 17.14
N ILE A 59 4.77 14.37 16.33
CA ILE A 59 4.26 12.99 16.20
C ILE A 59 5.32 12.01 15.71
N LEU A 60 6.26 12.44 14.86
CA LEU A 60 7.37 11.61 14.40
C LEU A 60 8.34 11.34 15.56
N SER A 61 8.62 12.34 16.39
CA SER A 61 9.41 12.15 17.61
C SER A 61 8.75 11.17 18.58
N ASP A 62 7.44 11.30 18.77
CA ASP A 62 6.66 10.38 19.61
C ASP A 62 6.67 8.95 19.07
N ILE A 63 6.50 8.75 17.76
CA ILE A 63 6.61 7.43 17.13
C ILE A 63 8.02 6.86 17.33
N ARG A 64 9.09 7.65 17.14
CA ARG A 64 10.47 7.18 17.39
C ARG A 64 10.68 6.80 18.87
N LYS A 65 10.12 7.56 19.81
CA LYS A 65 10.17 7.25 21.24
C LYS A 65 9.40 5.95 21.54
N ALA A 66 8.19 5.81 21.02
CA ALA A 66 7.36 4.60 21.13
C ALA A 66 8.09 3.35 20.63
N ARG A 67 8.72 3.42 19.46
CA ARG A 67 9.51 2.31 18.89
C ARG A 67 10.68 1.91 19.80
N ARG A 68 11.46 2.88 20.28
CA ARG A 68 12.57 2.62 21.23
C ARG A 68 12.11 2.00 22.55
N MET A 69 10.91 2.33 23.02
CA MET A 69 10.33 1.70 24.21
C MET A 69 9.96 0.25 23.95
N LEU A 70 9.41 -0.05 22.77
CA LEU A 70 9.06 -1.42 22.35
C LEU A 70 10.29 -2.29 22.08
N GLU A 71 11.38 -1.74 21.57
CA GLU A 71 12.65 -2.47 21.35
C GLU A 71 13.18 -3.11 22.64
N LYS A 72 12.96 -2.46 23.78
CA LYS A 72 13.41 -2.90 25.11
C LYS A 72 12.51 -3.96 25.76
N LYS A 73 11.42 -4.37 25.11
CA LYS A 73 10.42 -5.29 25.67
C LYS A 73 10.30 -6.53 24.81
N ASP A 74 10.24 -7.70 25.42
CA ASP A 74 10.00 -8.98 24.73
C ASP A 74 8.48 -9.27 24.69
N SER A 75 7.97 -9.80 23.58
CA SER A 75 6.55 -10.20 23.44
C SER A 75 6.23 -11.54 24.12
N GLY A 76 7.23 -12.23 24.66
CA GLY A 76 7.13 -13.47 25.40
C GLY A 76 6.80 -14.68 24.54
N TYR A 77 6.98 -14.60 23.21
CA TYR A 77 6.50 -15.63 22.30
C TYR A 77 7.30 -16.93 22.42
N GLN A 78 6.59 -18.05 22.32
CA GLN A 78 7.20 -19.38 22.28
C GLN A 78 6.93 -20.07 20.95
N ILE A 79 7.97 -20.69 20.39
CA ILE A 79 7.87 -21.49 19.18
C ILE A 79 7.51 -22.91 19.59
N GLN A 80 6.46 -23.48 18.98
CA GLN A 80 6.10 -24.88 19.16
C GLN A 80 6.13 -25.64 17.85
N GLU A 81 6.72 -26.84 17.88
CA GLU A 81 6.67 -27.79 16.79
C GLU A 81 5.32 -28.52 16.80
N LYS A 82 4.59 -28.50 15.68
CA LYS A 82 3.44 -29.42 15.54
C LYS A 82 3.94 -30.80 15.15
N LYS A 83 3.54 -31.82 15.93
CA LYS A 83 3.82 -33.26 15.72
C LYS A 83 3.38 -33.89 14.38
N LYS A 84 2.94 -33.10 13.39
CA LYS A 84 2.70 -33.60 12.02
C LYS A 84 3.28 -32.62 11.00
N LYS A 85 4.25 -33.10 10.23
CA LYS A 85 4.88 -32.45 9.05
C LYS A 85 5.83 -31.26 9.31
N GLY A 86 6.51 -31.18 10.46
CA GLY A 86 7.62 -30.23 10.66
C GLY A 86 7.26 -28.74 10.55
N ASN A 87 5.97 -28.41 10.65
CA ASN A 87 5.49 -27.03 10.59
C ASN A 87 5.51 -26.41 11.99
N TRP A 88 6.30 -25.35 12.15
CA TRP A 88 6.38 -24.56 13.37
C TRP A 88 5.18 -23.61 13.49
N THR A 89 4.65 -23.47 14.71
CA THR A 89 3.61 -22.49 15.02
C THR A 89 3.98 -21.68 16.25
N VAL A 90 3.66 -20.39 16.26
CA VAL A 90 3.80 -19.55 17.45
C VAL A 90 2.65 -19.85 18.39
N LYS A 91 2.96 -20.25 19.62
CA LYS A 91 2.00 -20.32 20.72
C LYS A 91 2.22 -19.12 21.64
N ASP A 92 1.13 -18.64 22.22
CA ASP A 92 1.15 -17.71 23.36
C ASP A 92 2.01 -16.45 23.14
N PHE A 93 1.77 -15.73 22.03
CA PHE A 93 2.39 -14.41 21.82
C PHE A 93 1.43 -13.29 22.18
N ARG A 94 1.98 -12.21 22.75
CA ARG A 94 1.25 -10.97 22.98
C ARG A 94 1.64 -9.93 21.92
N VAL A 95 0.73 -9.01 21.64
CA VAL A 95 1.04 -7.81 20.85
C VAL A 95 1.28 -6.67 21.83
N LEU A 96 2.47 -6.08 21.78
CA LEU A 96 2.78 -4.91 22.61
C LEU A 96 2.38 -3.65 21.84
N LEU A 97 1.67 -2.74 22.50
CA LEU A 97 1.22 -1.47 21.95
C LEU A 97 1.91 -0.33 22.68
N ALA A 98 2.51 0.59 21.95
CA ALA A 98 2.95 1.86 22.51
C ALA A 98 1.82 2.89 22.39
N VAL A 99 1.15 3.15 23.50
CA VAL A 99 -0.04 3.98 23.60
C VAL A 99 0.33 5.36 24.14
N ARG A 100 0.04 6.41 23.38
CA ARG A 100 0.15 7.81 23.83
C ARG A 100 -1.17 8.26 24.44
N HIS A 101 -1.09 8.82 25.63
CA HIS A 101 -2.19 9.43 26.37
C HIS A 101 -2.35 10.93 26.04
N ALA A 102 -3.46 11.52 26.48
CA ALA A 102 -3.75 12.93 26.28
C ALA A 102 -2.69 13.88 26.89
N ASP A 103 -2.04 13.46 27.98
CA ASP A 103 -0.94 14.19 28.64
C ASP A 103 0.42 14.03 27.91
N GLY A 104 0.45 13.35 26.76
CA GLY A 104 1.66 13.05 26.01
C GLY A 104 2.50 11.90 26.57
N GLN A 105 2.11 11.27 27.68
CA GLN A 105 2.80 10.11 28.21
C GLN A 105 2.60 8.90 27.28
N ILE A 106 3.68 8.17 27.02
CA ILE A 106 3.65 6.92 26.25
C ILE A 106 3.78 5.76 27.24
N LYS A 107 2.83 4.82 27.20
CA LYS A 107 2.83 3.57 27.97
C LYS A 107 2.86 2.37 27.04
N ILE A 108 3.49 1.28 27.49
CA ILE A 108 3.44 0.00 26.77
C ILE A 108 2.32 -0.84 27.37
N VAL A 109 1.38 -1.28 26.54
CA VAL A 109 0.25 -2.15 26.91
C VAL A 109 0.40 -3.46 26.16
N SER A 110 0.32 -4.60 26.85
CA SER A 110 0.41 -5.91 26.23
C SER A 110 -0.98 -6.49 26.02
N VAL A 111 -1.30 -6.91 24.79
CA VAL A 111 -2.63 -7.40 24.41
C VAL A 111 -2.54 -8.84 23.91
N ASP A 112 -3.43 -9.69 24.40
CA ASP A 112 -3.65 -11.01 23.82
C ASP A 112 -4.46 -10.87 22.52
N PRO A 113 -3.90 -11.23 21.35
CA PRO A 113 -4.56 -11.05 20.06
C PRO A 113 -5.74 -12.01 19.82
N LYS A 114 -6.00 -12.97 20.72
CA LYS A 114 -7.14 -13.89 20.65
C LYS A 114 -8.26 -13.47 21.59
N THR A 115 -7.92 -13.12 22.83
CA THR A 115 -8.92 -12.82 23.88
C THR A 115 -9.19 -11.32 24.05
N LYS A 116 -8.38 -10.46 23.42
CA LYS A 116 -8.36 -9.00 23.61
C LYS A 116 -7.98 -8.55 25.03
N GLN A 117 -7.60 -9.48 25.90
CA GLN A 117 -7.24 -9.17 27.29
C GLN A 117 -5.91 -8.43 27.35
N THR A 118 -5.86 -7.41 28.19
CA THR A 118 -4.68 -6.59 28.45
C THR A 118 -3.98 -7.03 29.74
N ASP A 119 -2.68 -6.75 29.86
CA ASP A 119 -1.91 -6.98 31.09
C ASP A 119 -2.10 -5.87 32.14
N GLN A 120 -2.71 -4.75 31.74
CA GLN A 120 -2.95 -3.59 32.58
C GLN A 120 -4.44 -3.42 32.86
N SER A 121 -4.80 -3.51 34.14
CA SER A 121 -6.16 -3.20 34.61
C SER A 121 -6.57 -1.80 34.13
N GLY A 122 -7.74 -1.69 33.51
CA GLY A 122 -8.27 -0.43 32.99
C GLY A 122 -7.97 -0.16 31.50
N TYR A 123 -7.22 -1.02 30.80
CA TYR A 123 -7.14 -0.92 29.34
C TYR A 123 -8.17 -1.81 28.66
N ILE A 124 -9.00 -1.22 27.81
CA ILE A 124 -9.89 -1.92 26.89
C ILE A 124 -9.39 -1.62 25.48
N VAL A 125 -8.93 -2.65 24.78
CA VAL A 125 -8.37 -2.54 23.43
C VAL A 125 -9.22 -3.33 22.45
N ASP A 126 -9.48 -2.75 21.28
CA ASP A 126 -10.24 -3.37 20.21
C ASP A 126 -9.54 -3.23 18.85
N TRP A 127 -9.97 -4.05 17.89
CA TRP A 127 -9.58 -3.99 16.49
C TRP A 127 -10.68 -4.64 15.63
N ASN A 128 -10.99 -4.02 14.50
CA ASN A 128 -12.07 -4.50 13.62
C ASN A 128 -11.62 -5.73 12.81
N LYS A 129 -10.48 -5.63 12.13
CA LYS A 129 -9.96 -6.64 11.21
C LYS A 129 -8.47 -6.83 11.43
N GLN A 130 -8.03 -8.09 11.57
CA GLN A 130 -6.61 -8.38 11.63
C GLN A 130 -5.97 -8.18 10.25
N ASN A 131 -4.86 -7.44 10.21
CA ASN A 131 -4.10 -7.13 9.00
C ASN A 131 -2.58 -7.19 9.26
N GLY A 132 -2.14 -8.25 9.94
CA GLY A 132 -0.72 -8.44 10.26
C GLY A 132 -0.11 -7.27 11.03
N VAL A 133 1.03 -6.77 10.57
CA VAL A 133 1.68 -5.58 11.18
C VAL A 133 0.89 -4.29 11.02
N ASN A 134 -0.08 -4.25 10.10
CA ASN A 134 -0.95 -3.11 9.86
C ASN A 134 -2.33 -3.24 10.53
N THR A 135 -2.50 -4.14 11.51
CA THR A 135 -3.74 -4.17 12.31
C THR A 135 -3.89 -2.84 13.05
N CYS A 136 -5.00 -2.14 12.79
CA CYS A 136 -5.37 -0.92 13.52
C CYS A 136 -5.97 -1.29 14.88
N PHE A 137 -5.21 -1.04 15.94
CA PHE A 137 -5.66 -1.20 17.33
C PHE A 137 -6.19 0.13 17.86
N SER A 138 -7.34 0.07 18.51
CA SER A 138 -8.00 1.22 19.15
C SER A 138 -8.09 0.99 20.66
N VAL A 139 -7.72 2.00 21.43
CA VAL A 139 -7.88 1.99 22.89
C VAL A 139 -9.23 2.63 23.23
N ILE A 140 -10.19 1.81 23.67
CA ILE A 140 -11.53 2.25 24.08
C ILE A 140 -11.48 2.92 25.47
N HIS A 141 -10.69 2.35 26.37
CA HIS A 141 -10.42 2.91 27.70
C HIS A 141 -8.94 2.75 28.03
N PRO A 142 -8.26 3.77 28.58
CA PRO A 142 -8.75 5.15 28.77
C PRO A 142 -9.02 5.88 27.44
N LYS A 143 -9.93 6.86 27.46
CA LYS A 143 -10.30 7.65 26.26
C LYS A 143 -9.12 8.50 25.78
N ASN A 144 -9.21 9.00 24.54
CA ASN A 144 -8.25 9.93 23.93
C ASN A 144 -6.81 9.39 23.87
N CYS A 145 -6.68 8.09 23.62
CA CYS A 145 -5.39 7.44 23.43
C CYS A 145 -5.12 7.18 21.94
N ALA A 146 -3.85 7.23 21.56
CA ALA A 146 -3.39 6.90 20.21
C ALA A 146 -2.35 5.77 20.27
N VAL A 147 -2.49 4.75 19.42
CA VAL A 147 -1.48 3.69 19.27
C VAL A 147 -0.43 4.16 18.26
N LEU A 148 0.78 4.43 18.74
CA LEU A 148 1.87 5.00 17.93
C LEU A 148 2.74 3.94 17.24
N ALA A 149 2.84 2.76 17.84
CA ALA A 149 3.58 1.64 17.30
C ALA A 149 3.11 0.35 17.97
N ILE A 150 3.30 -0.77 17.27
CA ILE A 150 3.06 -2.11 17.78
C ILE A 150 4.35 -2.92 17.67
N LYS A 151 4.54 -3.88 18.58
CA LYS A 151 5.51 -4.96 18.45
C LYS A 151 4.75 -6.28 18.41
N ARG A 152 5.00 -7.08 17.38
CA ARG A 152 4.38 -8.40 17.22
C ARG A 152 5.31 -9.38 16.54
N VAL A 153 5.00 -10.67 16.69
CA VAL A 153 5.68 -11.73 15.96
C VAL A 153 5.13 -11.83 14.55
N VAL A 154 6.03 -11.99 13.58
CA VAL A 154 5.73 -12.36 12.20
C VAL A 154 6.55 -13.58 11.81
N LYS A 155 6.07 -14.30 10.81
CA LYS A 155 6.82 -15.36 10.14
C LYS A 155 7.62 -14.75 9.00
N ASP A 156 8.91 -15.04 8.93
CA ASP A 156 9.75 -14.67 7.80
C ASP A 156 9.71 -15.73 6.69
N ASP A 157 10.39 -15.45 5.57
CA ASP A 157 10.37 -16.33 4.40
C ASP A 157 11.13 -17.65 4.58
N LYS A 158 11.99 -17.73 5.60
CA LYS A 158 12.74 -18.94 5.95
C LYS A 158 12.03 -19.75 7.02
N GLU A 159 10.72 -19.51 7.20
CA GLU A 159 9.88 -20.15 8.20
C GLU A 159 10.30 -19.85 9.65
N ALA A 160 11.20 -18.89 9.86
CA ALA A 160 11.59 -18.44 11.18
C ALA A 160 10.61 -17.38 11.68
N PHE A 161 10.49 -17.29 13.00
CA PHE A 161 9.68 -16.26 13.64
C PHE A 161 10.58 -15.14 14.14
N LYS A 162 10.11 -13.90 13.98
CA LYS A 162 10.80 -12.72 14.50
C LYS A 162 9.83 -11.69 14.99
N GLU A 163 10.24 -10.94 15.99
CA GLU A 163 9.51 -9.76 16.44
C GLU A 163 9.80 -8.58 15.52
N VAL A 164 8.77 -7.81 15.22
CA VAL A 164 8.87 -6.64 14.37
C VAL A 164 8.09 -5.49 14.98
N ILE A 165 8.63 -4.29 14.81
CA ILE A 165 8.01 -3.05 15.27
C ILE A 165 7.50 -2.28 14.06
N TYR A 166 6.23 -1.91 14.11
CA TYR A 166 5.54 -1.25 13.01
C TYR A 166 4.53 -0.23 13.53
N THR A 167 4.31 0.84 12.78
CA THR A 167 3.24 1.81 13.06
C THR A 167 2.11 1.55 12.07
N PRO A 168 1.01 0.89 12.47
CA PRO A 168 -0.15 0.71 11.62
C PRO A 168 -0.82 2.06 11.35
N TYR A 169 -1.57 2.17 10.25
CA TYR A 169 -2.47 3.29 10.08
C TYR A 169 -3.53 3.31 11.19
N SER A 170 -3.84 4.49 11.71
CA SER A 170 -5.07 4.75 12.46
C SER A 170 -5.52 6.20 12.24
N PRO A 171 -6.82 6.49 12.30
CA PRO A 171 -7.31 7.87 12.23
C PRO A 171 -6.72 8.80 13.30
N THR A 172 -6.34 8.24 14.47
CA THR A 172 -5.80 9.03 15.59
C THR A 172 -4.40 9.60 15.36
N ILE A 173 -3.67 9.05 14.40
CA ILE A 173 -2.33 9.54 14.02
C ILE A 173 -2.34 10.17 12.62
N ASP A 174 -3.47 10.17 11.91
CA ASP A 174 -3.56 10.79 10.58
C ASP A 174 -3.45 12.31 10.71
N CYS A 175 -2.31 12.84 10.30
CA CYS A 175 -2.04 14.26 10.31
C CYS A 175 -1.17 14.66 9.10
N GLY A 176 -1.22 15.95 8.76
CA GLY A 176 -0.46 16.49 7.63
C GLY A 176 1.05 16.25 7.75
N GLU A 177 1.58 16.22 8.97
CA GLU A 177 3.00 15.95 9.22
C GLU A 177 3.43 14.55 8.76
N LEU A 178 2.69 13.49 9.13
CA LEU A 178 3.00 12.13 8.67
C LEU A 178 2.77 11.98 7.16
N ARG A 179 1.71 12.58 6.63
CA ARG A 179 1.43 12.56 5.18
C ARG A 179 2.55 13.22 4.38
N ASN A 180 3.02 14.39 4.82
CA ASN A 180 4.14 15.10 4.19
C ASN A 180 5.45 14.33 4.32
N ALA A 181 5.72 13.73 5.48
CA ALA A 181 6.89 12.88 5.68
C ALA A 181 6.88 11.67 4.74
N GLY A 182 5.72 11.02 4.57
CA GLY A 182 5.54 9.90 3.66
C GLY A 182 5.75 10.27 2.19
N LEU A 183 5.13 11.37 1.74
CA LEU A 183 5.30 11.85 0.36
C LEU A 183 6.75 12.26 0.09
N SER A 184 7.40 12.93 1.04
CA SER A 184 8.80 13.35 0.93
C SER A 184 9.74 12.16 0.86
N TYR A 185 9.53 11.16 1.72
CA TYR A 185 10.27 9.91 1.70
C TYR A 185 10.11 9.18 0.35
N LEU A 186 8.89 9.06 -0.16
CA LEU A 186 8.61 8.39 -1.43
C LEU A 186 9.26 9.12 -2.61
N LYS A 187 9.09 10.45 -2.72
CA LYS A 187 9.73 11.28 -3.75
C LYS A 187 11.26 11.15 -3.72
N LYS A 188 11.88 11.23 -2.53
CA LYS A 188 13.33 11.07 -2.37
C LYS A 188 13.80 9.68 -2.82
N THR A 189 13.08 8.64 -2.43
CA THR A 189 13.38 7.25 -2.79
C THR A 189 13.35 7.05 -4.30
N ILE A 190 12.29 7.52 -4.95
CA ILE A 190 12.09 7.42 -6.40
C ILE A 190 13.18 8.21 -7.15
N LYS A 191 13.43 9.46 -6.76
CA LYS A 191 14.48 10.30 -7.36
C LYS A 191 15.86 9.65 -7.23
N THR A 192 16.16 9.06 -6.07
CA THR A 192 17.43 8.36 -5.82
C THR A 192 17.55 7.13 -6.71
N ALA A 193 16.50 6.32 -6.81
CA ALA A 193 16.45 5.15 -7.67
C ALA A 193 16.66 5.53 -9.15
N ASN A 194 15.98 6.57 -9.62
CA ASN A 194 16.11 7.07 -10.99
C ASN A 194 17.55 7.52 -11.28
N ALA A 195 18.15 8.31 -10.39
CA ALA A 195 19.53 8.78 -10.54
C ALA A 195 20.57 7.64 -10.57
N GLN A 196 20.29 6.51 -9.91
CA GLN A 196 21.15 5.32 -9.94
C GLN A 196 21.07 4.55 -11.28
N LEU A 197 20.12 4.87 -12.16
CA LEU A 197 19.97 4.25 -13.48
C LEU A 197 20.60 5.07 -14.61
N ARG A 198 21.34 6.15 -14.31
CA ARG A 198 21.92 7.05 -15.31
C ARG A 198 22.86 6.40 -16.34
N ASN A 199 23.48 5.28 -15.98
CA ASN A 199 24.43 4.54 -16.82
C ASN A 199 23.82 3.23 -17.37
N VAL A 200 22.53 3.01 -17.17
CA VAL A 200 21.79 1.83 -17.64
C VAL A 200 21.14 2.21 -18.95
N LYS A 201 21.43 1.49 -20.04
CA LYS A 201 20.90 1.84 -21.37
C LYS A 201 19.42 1.49 -21.46
N SER A 202 18.62 2.35 -22.08
CA SER A 202 17.22 2.04 -22.36
C SER A 202 17.14 0.99 -23.47
N GLN A 203 16.27 0.00 -23.30
CA GLN A 203 15.92 -0.95 -24.36
C GLN A 203 14.91 -0.37 -25.35
N THR A 204 14.19 0.67 -24.95
CA THR A 204 13.20 1.38 -25.78
C THR A 204 13.87 2.41 -26.69
N ASN A 205 14.96 3.04 -26.23
CA ASN A 205 15.79 3.96 -27.01
C ASN A 205 17.28 3.78 -26.63
N PRO A 206 18.08 3.03 -27.43
CA PRO A 206 19.47 2.74 -27.12
C PRO A 206 20.40 3.95 -26.96
N ASP A 207 20.02 5.11 -27.49
CA ASP A 207 20.77 6.37 -27.39
C ASP A 207 20.57 7.09 -26.05
N LEU A 208 19.57 6.65 -25.27
CA LEU A 208 19.22 7.21 -23.97
C LEU A 208 19.46 6.19 -22.85
N SER A 209 19.69 6.70 -21.64
CA SER A 209 19.65 5.89 -20.43
C SER A 209 18.23 5.80 -19.87
N VAL A 210 17.99 4.74 -19.09
CA VAL A 210 16.67 4.46 -18.49
C VAL A 210 16.16 5.64 -17.67
N ASN A 211 17.04 6.40 -17.00
CA ASN A 211 16.61 7.54 -16.21
C ASN A 211 16.11 8.73 -17.04
N GLN A 212 16.43 8.78 -18.34
CA GLN A 212 15.96 9.78 -19.29
C GLN A 212 14.62 9.39 -19.92
N THR A 213 14.31 8.09 -19.99
CA THR A 213 13.05 7.57 -20.54
C THR A 213 11.97 7.33 -19.47
N SER A 214 12.37 7.24 -18.21
CA SER A 214 11.50 6.92 -17.07
C SER A 214 10.70 8.11 -16.54
N SER A 215 9.48 7.84 -16.06
CA SER A 215 8.63 8.84 -15.40
C SER A 215 8.61 8.64 -13.88
N GLU A 216 9.24 9.54 -13.13
CA GLU A 216 9.19 9.53 -11.66
C GLU A 216 7.75 9.67 -11.14
N LYS A 217 6.92 10.44 -11.84
CA LYS A 217 5.49 10.60 -11.53
C LYS A 217 4.75 9.27 -11.63
N MET A 218 5.05 8.47 -12.65
CA MET A 218 4.47 7.14 -12.83
C MET A 218 4.83 6.21 -11.67
N ALA A 219 6.12 6.16 -11.30
CA ALA A 219 6.57 5.36 -10.16
C ALA A 219 5.89 5.79 -8.85
N LEU A 220 5.68 7.09 -8.66
CA LEU A 220 5.05 7.64 -7.46
C LEU A 220 3.59 7.22 -7.37
N VAL A 221 2.82 7.37 -8.44
CA VAL A 221 1.41 6.97 -8.48
C VAL A 221 1.27 5.45 -8.28
N LEU A 222 2.12 4.65 -8.94
CA LEU A 222 2.09 3.19 -8.79
C LEU A 222 2.34 2.75 -7.35
N ALA A 223 3.39 3.26 -6.71
CA ALA A 223 3.70 2.92 -5.33
C ALA A 223 2.53 3.21 -4.36
N VAL A 224 1.69 4.20 -4.67
CA VAL A 224 0.50 4.50 -3.86
C VAL A 224 -0.65 3.55 -4.18
N ILE A 225 -1.01 3.37 -5.45
CA ILE A 225 -2.21 2.59 -5.80
C ILE A 225 -2.08 1.08 -5.52
N GLU A 226 -0.86 0.56 -5.42
CA GLU A 226 -0.59 -0.82 -4.99
C GLU A 226 -1.06 -1.09 -3.56
N HIS A 227 -1.22 -0.04 -2.76
CA HIS A 227 -1.64 -0.14 -1.36
C HIS A 227 -3.04 0.42 -1.10
N ILE A 228 -3.76 0.82 -2.16
CA ILE A 228 -5.17 1.19 -2.07
C ILE A 228 -6.03 -0.05 -2.27
N ASP A 229 -6.87 -0.33 -1.26
CA ASP A 229 -7.89 -1.37 -1.32
C ASP A 229 -8.97 -1.00 -2.36
N PRO A 230 -9.11 -1.77 -3.45
CA PRO A 230 -10.09 -1.49 -4.49
C PRO A 230 -11.53 -1.55 -3.96
N ASP A 231 -11.83 -2.43 -3.01
CA ASP A 231 -13.19 -2.64 -2.52
C ASP A 231 -13.69 -1.39 -1.76
N ARG A 232 -12.80 -0.74 -1.00
CA ARG A 232 -13.10 0.50 -0.26
C ARG A 232 -13.39 1.66 -1.21
N LEU A 233 -12.67 1.74 -2.32
CA LEU A 233 -12.93 2.74 -3.36
C LEU A 233 -14.29 2.49 -4.03
N GLU A 234 -14.63 1.24 -4.35
CA GLU A 234 -15.94 0.89 -4.93
C GLU A 234 -17.09 1.12 -3.96
N GLN A 235 -16.85 1.02 -2.65
CA GLN A 235 -17.80 1.34 -1.58
C GLN A 235 -17.95 2.85 -1.33
N GLY A 236 -17.23 3.71 -2.06
CA GLY A 236 -17.42 5.16 -2.04
C GLY A 236 -16.46 5.92 -1.11
N GLU A 237 -15.43 5.27 -0.55
CA GLU A 237 -14.40 6.01 0.18
C GLU A 237 -13.58 6.91 -0.77
N SER A 238 -13.27 8.13 -0.34
CA SER A 238 -12.58 9.09 -1.20
C SER A 238 -11.15 8.64 -1.51
N ILE A 239 -10.70 8.93 -2.73
CA ILE A 239 -9.31 8.65 -3.12
C ILE A 239 -8.29 9.40 -2.24
N GLU A 240 -8.68 10.57 -1.74
CA GLU A 240 -7.87 11.36 -0.82
C GLU A 240 -7.67 10.62 0.50
N SER A 241 -8.74 10.08 1.12
CA SER A 241 -8.65 9.30 2.37
C SER A 241 -7.74 8.08 2.20
N LEU A 242 -7.95 7.33 1.12
CA LEU A 242 -7.15 6.14 0.82
C LEU A 242 -5.68 6.48 0.54
N THR A 243 -5.41 7.60 -0.13
CA THR A 243 -4.05 8.09 -0.36
C THR A 243 -3.40 8.55 0.95
N ASN A 244 -4.14 9.26 1.79
CA ASN A 244 -3.69 9.73 3.11
C ASN A 244 -3.24 8.57 3.99
N GLU A 245 -4.00 7.47 4.02
CA GLU A 245 -3.64 6.24 4.73
C GLU A 245 -2.28 5.69 4.28
N VAL A 246 -2.07 5.55 2.96
CA VAL A 246 -0.80 5.07 2.40
C VAL A 246 0.35 6.01 2.78
N LEU A 247 0.15 7.32 2.68
CA LEU A 247 1.17 8.32 3.02
C LEU A 247 1.49 8.33 4.52
N VAL A 248 0.51 8.14 5.40
CA VAL A 248 0.74 8.01 6.86
C VAL A 248 1.59 6.78 7.15
N ILE A 249 1.30 5.64 6.53
CA ILE A 249 2.11 4.41 6.70
C ILE A 249 3.54 4.64 6.23
N LEU A 250 3.73 5.29 5.07
CA LEU A 250 5.05 5.67 4.54
C LEU A 250 5.79 6.61 5.49
N GLY A 251 5.11 7.64 6.02
CA GLY A 251 5.72 8.63 6.90
C GLY A 251 6.16 8.03 8.23
N ALA A 252 5.33 7.17 8.81
CA ALA A 252 5.59 6.57 10.11
C ALA A 252 6.65 5.45 10.06
N ASN A 253 6.75 4.71 8.96
CA ASN A 253 7.62 3.53 8.86
C ASN A 253 8.83 3.69 7.93
N GLN A 254 8.80 4.66 7.00
CA GLN A 254 9.87 4.97 6.05
C GLN A 254 10.49 3.71 5.39
N PRO A 255 11.79 3.31 5.57
CA PRO A 255 12.34 2.14 4.88
C PRO A 255 11.75 0.81 5.36
N SER A 256 10.91 0.81 6.40
CA SER A 256 10.18 -0.38 6.84
C SER A 256 8.78 -0.47 6.25
N ALA A 257 8.24 0.60 5.65
CA ALA A 257 6.85 0.64 5.19
C ALA A 257 6.59 -0.46 4.15
N PHE A 258 5.52 -1.24 4.33
CA PHE A 258 5.11 -2.31 3.41
C PHE A 258 6.11 -3.46 3.21
N ASN A 259 7.19 -3.58 4.00
CA ASN A 259 8.12 -4.73 3.93
C ASN A 259 7.44 -6.09 4.20
N TYR A 260 6.28 -6.07 4.84
CA TYR A 260 5.48 -7.25 5.17
C TYR A 260 4.24 -7.40 4.27
N ALA A 261 4.07 -6.52 3.29
CA ALA A 261 2.99 -6.61 2.31
C ALA A 261 3.33 -7.70 1.28
N VAL A 262 2.62 -8.83 1.35
CA VAL A 262 2.81 -9.96 0.44
C VAL A 262 1.46 -10.45 -0.08
N SER A 263 1.30 -10.47 -1.41
CA SER A 263 0.08 -10.95 -2.04
C SER A 263 0.05 -12.48 -2.18
N LYS A 264 -1.11 -13.03 -2.58
CA LYS A 264 -1.25 -14.46 -2.92
C LYS A 264 -0.31 -14.88 -4.07
N ALA A 265 -0.09 -13.98 -5.03
CA ALA A 265 0.84 -14.17 -6.14
C ALA A 265 2.31 -13.93 -5.76
N LYS A 266 2.60 -13.80 -4.46
CA LYS A 266 3.94 -13.49 -3.90
C LYS A 266 4.48 -12.12 -4.34
N ALA A 267 3.60 -11.23 -4.78
CA ALA A 267 3.93 -9.82 -4.96
C ALA A 267 4.41 -9.24 -3.63
N ARG A 268 5.46 -8.43 -3.61
CA ARG A 268 6.07 -7.96 -2.35
C ARG A 268 6.43 -6.48 -2.36
N GLY A 269 6.33 -5.87 -1.17
CA GLY A 269 6.92 -4.57 -0.86
C GLY A 269 6.14 -3.41 -1.42
N LEU A 270 6.77 -2.23 -1.43
CA LEU A 270 6.18 -0.96 -1.84
C LEU A 270 5.60 -0.97 -3.26
N PHE A 271 6.20 -1.72 -4.17
CA PHE A 271 5.78 -1.80 -5.57
C PHE A 271 5.01 -3.08 -5.90
N GLN A 272 4.78 -3.97 -4.93
CA GLN A 272 4.12 -5.27 -5.16
C GLN A 272 4.66 -6.02 -6.40
N PHE A 273 5.99 -6.05 -6.54
CA PHE A 273 6.62 -6.75 -7.67
C PHE A 273 6.54 -8.26 -7.45
N ILE A 274 6.36 -9.05 -8.51
CA ILE A 274 6.34 -10.54 -8.43
C ILE A 274 7.71 -11.16 -8.76
N PRO A 275 8.07 -12.33 -8.18
CA PRO A 275 9.41 -12.91 -8.33
C PRO A 275 9.85 -13.16 -9.78
N GLY A 276 8.96 -13.70 -10.62
CA GLY A 276 9.26 -14.01 -12.01
C GLY A 276 9.58 -12.76 -12.84
N THR A 277 8.78 -11.71 -12.68
CA THR A 277 9.04 -10.42 -13.34
C THR A 277 10.35 -9.82 -12.84
N TYR A 278 10.64 -9.91 -11.53
CA TYR A 278 11.88 -9.36 -10.98
C TYR A 278 13.11 -10.05 -11.56
N ALA A 279 13.09 -11.37 -11.63
CA ALA A 279 14.17 -12.15 -12.23
C ALA A 279 14.37 -11.80 -13.70
N ARG A 280 13.28 -11.67 -14.48
CA ARG A 280 13.33 -11.24 -15.88
C ARG A 280 13.99 -9.87 -16.02
N ILE A 281 13.54 -8.87 -15.25
CA ILE A 281 14.07 -7.50 -15.32
C ILE A 281 15.54 -7.46 -14.92
N ARG A 282 15.94 -8.17 -13.86
CA ARG A 282 17.35 -8.26 -13.47
C ARG A 282 18.22 -8.87 -14.58
N ASN A 283 17.72 -9.88 -15.29
CA ASN A 283 18.46 -10.50 -16.39
C ASN A 283 18.52 -9.60 -17.64
N GLN A 284 17.49 -8.79 -17.87
CA GLN A 284 17.42 -7.84 -18.98
C GLN A 284 18.32 -6.62 -18.79
N TYR A 285 18.55 -6.20 -17.55
CA TYR A 285 19.38 -5.04 -17.20
C TYR A 285 20.43 -5.41 -16.14
N PRO A 286 21.41 -6.26 -16.48
CA PRO A 286 22.44 -6.69 -15.54
C PRO A 286 23.24 -5.51 -14.95
N GLU A 287 23.48 -4.45 -15.72
CA GLU A 287 24.19 -3.25 -15.33
C GLU A 287 23.44 -2.41 -14.28
N ALA A 288 22.13 -2.65 -14.10
CA ALA A 288 21.35 -1.99 -13.07
C ALA A 288 21.67 -2.51 -11.66
N ASN A 289 22.42 -3.61 -11.52
CA ASN A 289 22.87 -4.14 -10.23
C ASN A 289 21.72 -4.29 -9.22
N LEU A 290 20.60 -4.86 -9.65
CA LEU A 290 19.48 -5.19 -8.76
C LEU A 290 19.89 -6.32 -7.79
N HIS A 291 19.35 -6.30 -6.58
CA HIS A 291 19.58 -7.36 -5.59
C HIS A 291 19.28 -8.76 -6.15
N LYS A 292 20.14 -9.74 -5.83
CA LYS A 292 19.93 -11.14 -6.26
C LYS A 292 18.79 -11.81 -5.51
N ASP A 293 18.67 -11.52 -4.23
CA ASP A 293 17.57 -12.00 -3.39
C ASP A 293 16.33 -11.12 -3.59
N PHE A 294 15.24 -11.73 -4.06
CA PHE A 294 14.00 -11.01 -4.38
C PHE A 294 13.37 -10.38 -3.14
N ALA A 295 13.33 -11.10 -2.02
CA ALA A 295 12.71 -10.62 -0.79
C ALA A 295 13.43 -9.37 -0.26
N ASN A 296 14.75 -9.43 -0.12
CA ASN A 296 15.60 -8.32 0.27
C ASN A 296 15.53 -7.18 -0.75
N GLY A 297 15.50 -7.51 -2.05
CA GLY A 297 15.37 -6.54 -3.11
C GLY A 297 14.07 -5.73 -3.02
N MET A 298 12.94 -6.37 -2.75
CA MET A 298 11.65 -5.70 -2.67
C MET A 298 11.41 -4.98 -1.33
N CYS A 299 12.10 -5.38 -0.26
CA CYS A 299 12.13 -4.64 1.00
C CYS A 299 13.10 -3.44 0.98
N ASN A 300 14.00 -3.36 0.00
CA ASN A 300 14.80 -2.17 -0.26
C ASN A 300 14.06 -1.28 -1.27
N HIS A 301 13.44 -0.20 -0.81
CA HIS A 301 12.56 0.62 -1.65
C HIS A 301 13.30 1.28 -2.83
N ILE A 302 14.59 1.62 -2.69
CA ILE A 302 15.38 2.16 -3.82
C ILE A 302 15.54 1.08 -4.89
N ASN A 303 15.90 -0.15 -4.50
CA ASN A 303 15.99 -1.26 -5.44
C ASN A 303 14.64 -1.62 -6.07
N ALA A 304 13.55 -1.63 -5.29
CA ALA A 304 12.21 -1.85 -5.80
C ALA A 304 11.80 -0.78 -6.83
N ALA A 305 12.07 0.49 -6.54
CA ALA A 305 11.82 1.60 -7.49
C ALA A 305 12.69 1.47 -8.76
N LYS A 306 13.96 1.06 -8.65
CA LYS A 306 14.80 0.76 -9.83
C LYS A 306 14.16 -0.33 -10.69
N ALA A 307 13.71 -1.42 -10.09
CA ALA A 307 13.04 -2.50 -10.81
C ALA A 307 11.75 -2.02 -11.52
N ALA A 308 10.98 -1.12 -10.89
CA ALA A 308 9.81 -0.53 -11.50
C ALA A 308 10.16 0.33 -12.74
N PHE A 309 11.18 1.18 -12.66
CA PHE A 309 11.64 1.98 -13.81
C PHE A 309 12.10 1.11 -14.98
N LEU A 310 12.88 0.07 -14.70
CA LEU A 310 13.36 -0.86 -15.71
C LEU A 310 12.20 -1.67 -16.32
N LEU A 311 11.17 -1.96 -15.53
CA LEU A 311 9.96 -2.57 -16.06
C LEU A 311 9.20 -1.62 -16.99
N PHE A 312 9.07 -0.34 -16.65
CA PHE A 312 8.44 0.62 -17.57
C PHE A 312 9.21 0.73 -18.88
N ASP A 313 10.54 0.81 -18.81
CA ASP A 313 11.39 0.82 -19.99
C ASP A 313 11.24 -0.46 -20.83
N SER A 314 11.23 -1.63 -20.20
CA SER A 314 10.98 -2.91 -20.89
C SER A 314 9.58 -2.98 -21.50
N ASP A 315 8.57 -2.41 -20.84
CA ASP A 315 7.17 -2.50 -21.27
C ASP A 315 6.91 -1.54 -22.45
N LEU A 316 7.52 -0.35 -22.46
CA LEU A 316 7.44 0.59 -23.59
C LEU A 316 8.03 0.00 -24.88
N ASN A 317 9.03 -0.88 -24.79
CA ASN A 317 9.61 -1.53 -25.97
C ASN A 317 8.56 -2.35 -26.74
N TYR A 318 7.54 -2.91 -26.07
CA TYR A 318 6.44 -3.62 -26.73
C TYR A 318 5.53 -2.68 -27.55
N LEU A 319 5.40 -1.41 -27.15
CA LEU A 319 4.68 -0.40 -27.93
C LEU A 319 5.46 0.03 -29.16
N ASN A 320 6.73 0.42 -28.98
CA ASN A 320 7.55 1.01 -30.03
C ASN A 320 7.71 0.11 -31.26
N GLN A 321 7.68 -1.21 -31.07
CA GLN A 321 7.83 -2.16 -32.16
C GLN A 321 6.54 -2.36 -32.99
N ASN A 322 5.37 -1.91 -32.50
CA ASN A 322 4.09 -2.44 -33.02
C ASN A 322 2.90 -1.47 -33.07
N VAL A 323 2.94 -0.32 -32.38
CA VAL A 323 1.72 0.46 -32.10
C VAL A 323 1.99 1.97 -31.94
N LEU A 324 1.25 2.81 -32.66
CA LEU A 324 1.17 4.24 -32.38
C LEU A 324 0.15 4.50 -31.26
N LEU A 325 0.64 4.93 -30.09
CA LEU A 325 -0.19 5.37 -28.96
C LEU A 325 -0.03 6.88 -28.74
N GLN A 326 -1.12 7.56 -28.40
CA GLN A 326 -1.08 8.98 -28.07
C GLN A 326 -0.22 9.21 -26.81
N LYS A 327 0.56 10.30 -26.80
CA LYS A 327 1.54 10.56 -25.72
C LYS A 327 0.89 10.65 -24.33
N ASP A 328 -0.31 11.23 -24.24
CA ASP A 328 -1.11 11.35 -23.02
C ASP A 328 -1.61 9.99 -22.48
N LYS A 329 -1.64 8.95 -23.32
CA LYS A 329 -2.06 7.59 -22.94
C LYS A 329 -0.92 6.69 -22.48
N ILE A 330 0.33 7.15 -22.52
CA ILE A 330 1.49 6.36 -22.08
C ILE A 330 1.37 5.96 -20.61
N GLY A 331 0.91 6.86 -19.73
CA GLY A 331 0.70 6.56 -18.31
C GLY A 331 -0.33 5.44 -18.10
N THR A 332 -1.49 5.55 -18.76
CA THR A 332 -2.54 4.52 -18.73
C THR A 332 -2.06 3.19 -19.29
N TYR A 333 -1.27 3.21 -20.37
CA TYR A 333 -0.64 2.02 -20.91
C TYR A 333 0.27 1.35 -19.89
N LEU A 334 1.20 2.11 -19.29
CA LEU A 334 2.14 1.58 -18.31
C LEU A 334 1.43 1.01 -17.08
N ALA A 335 0.38 1.68 -16.58
CA ALA A 335 -0.43 1.16 -15.47
C ALA A 335 -1.11 -0.17 -15.84
N SER A 336 -1.67 -0.25 -17.05
CA SER A 336 -2.28 -1.49 -17.54
C SER A 336 -1.25 -2.60 -17.73
N ALA A 337 -0.10 -2.29 -18.32
CA ALA A 337 1.00 -3.22 -18.56
C ALA A 337 1.56 -3.77 -17.24
N TYR A 338 1.67 -2.91 -16.22
CA TYR A 338 2.09 -3.30 -14.88
C TYR A 338 1.14 -4.32 -14.24
N ASN A 339 -0.18 -4.09 -14.37
CA ASN A 339 -1.19 -4.95 -13.76
C ASN A 339 -1.46 -6.24 -14.54
N CYS A 340 -1.54 -6.20 -15.87
CA CYS A 340 -1.98 -7.35 -16.70
C CYS A 340 -0.99 -7.82 -17.76
N GLY A 341 0.20 -7.22 -17.80
CA GLY A 341 1.31 -7.58 -18.68
C GLY A 341 1.34 -6.79 -20.00
N ALA A 342 2.52 -6.23 -20.32
CA ALA A 342 2.73 -5.38 -21.51
C ALA A 342 2.32 -6.02 -22.83
N ARG A 343 2.57 -7.32 -23.04
CA ARG A 343 2.17 -8.02 -24.27
C ARG A 343 0.66 -8.04 -24.47
N ARG A 344 -0.10 -8.26 -23.38
CA ARG A 344 -1.57 -8.23 -23.43
C ARG A 344 -2.03 -6.81 -23.72
N THR A 345 -1.55 -5.84 -22.96
CA THR A 345 -1.90 -4.43 -23.15
C THR A 345 -1.60 -3.97 -24.58
N ALA A 346 -0.41 -4.23 -25.11
CA ALA A 346 -0.02 -3.87 -26.47
C ALA A 346 -0.92 -4.53 -27.54
N LYS A 347 -1.32 -5.78 -27.34
CA LYS A 347 -2.29 -6.47 -28.22
C LYS A 347 -3.64 -5.74 -28.22
N GLU A 348 -4.17 -5.37 -27.05
CA GLU A 348 -5.45 -4.67 -26.96
C GLU A 348 -5.38 -3.28 -27.60
N VAL A 349 -4.29 -2.52 -27.38
CA VAL A 349 -4.08 -1.22 -28.03
C VAL A 349 -4.06 -1.38 -29.56
N LYS A 350 -3.31 -2.36 -30.07
CA LYS A 350 -3.23 -2.65 -31.51
C LYS A 350 -4.59 -3.02 -32.11
N SER A 351 -5.34 -3.87 -31.42
CA SER A 351 -6.57 -4.47 -31.93
C SER A 351 -7.77 -3.54 -31.83
N HIS A 352 -7.81 -2.68 -30.81
CA HIS A 352 -9.01 -1.91 -30.47
C HIS A 352 -8.80 -0.39 -30.46
N LYS A 353 -7.59 0.09 -30.75
CA LYS A 353 -7.26 1.51 -30.91
C LYS A 353 -7.80 2.34 -29.75
N LYS A 354 -8.80 3.21 -29.97
CA LYS A 354 -9.37 4.10 -28.93
C LYS A 354 -10.15 3.36 -27.83
N LEU A 355 -10.62 2.14 -28.07
CA LEU A 355 -11.49 1.38 -27.14
C LEU A 355 -10.73 0.30 -26.34
N TRP A 356 -9.40 0.27 -26.44
CA TRP A 356 -8.58 -0.79 -25.86
C TRP A 356 -8.75 -0.95 -24.35
N GLU A 357 -8.91 0.15 -23.61
CA GLU A 357 -9.08 0.15 -22.16
C GLU A 357 -10.31 -0.68 -21.72
N HIS A 358 -11.39 -0.66 -22.51
CA HIS A 358 -12.60 -1.43 -22.23
C HIS A 358 -12.44 -2.93 -22.46
N LYS A 359 -11.44 -3.35 -23.23
CA LYS A 359 -11.17 -4.76 -23.56
C LYS A 359 -10.23 -5.43 -22.56
N LEU A 360 -9.62 -4.65 -21.67
CA LEU A 360 -8.82 -5.18 -20.56
C LEU A 360 -9.69 -5.96 -19.56
N PRO A 361 -9.09 -6.88 -18.78
CA PRO A 361 -9.76 -7.55 -17.68
C PRO A 361 -10.42 -6.56 -16.69
N MET A 362 -11.49 -6.99 -16.03
CA MET A 362 -12.22 -6.13 -15.08
C MET A 362 -11.31 -5.58 -13.98
N GLU A 363 -10.46 -6.44 -13.39
CA GLU A 363 -9.47 -6.06 -12.37
C GLU A 363 -8.57 -4.92 -12.86
N THR A 364 -8.06 -5.00 -14.10
CA THR A 364 -7.22 -3.97 -14.69
C THR A 364 -7.97 -2.68 -14.93
N ARG A 365 -9.24 -2.74 -15.33
CA ARG A 365 -10.05 -1.52 -15.50
C ARG A 365 -10.28 -0.82 -14.16
N LEU A 366 -10.51 -1.58 -13.08
CA LEU A 366 -10.61 -1.03 -11.73
C LEU A 366 -9.26 -0.45 -11.27
N TYR A 367 -8.16 -1.14 -11.57
CA TYR A 367 -6.80 -0.64 -11.33
C TYR A 367 -6.55 0.70 -12.06
N LEU A 368 -6.99 0.84 -13.32
CA LEU A 368 -6.88 2.09 -14.07
C LEU A 368 -7.75 3.22 -13.49
N LYS A 369 -8.91 2.91 -12.89
CA LYS A 369 -9.69 3.92 -12.14
C LYS A 369 -8.89 4.45 -10.94
N LYS A 370 -8.25 3.57 -10.16
CA LYS A 370 -7.35 3.97 -9.06
C LYS A 370 -6.22 4.87 -9.58
N PHE A 371 -5.56 4.42 -10.65
CA PHE A 371 -4.47 5.15 -11.27
C PHE A 371 -4.89 6.57 -11.67
N SER A 372 -5.98 6.72 -12.44
CA SER A 372 -6.45 8.03 -12.90
C SER A 372 -6.84 8.94 -11.74
N ALA A 373 -7.49 8.38 -10.70
CA ALA A 373 -7.88 9.16 -9.53
C ALA A 373 -6.67 9.71 -8.77
N VAL A 374 -5.67 8.88 -8.46
CA VAL A 374 -4.44 9.33 -7.77
C VAL A 374 -3.57 10.22 -8.67
N TRP A 375 -3.47 9.91 -9.96
CA TRP A 375 -2.74 10.72 -10.93
C TRP A 375 -3.26 12.16 -10.96
N ASN A 376 -4.58 12.32 -11.03
CA ASN A 376 -5.19 13.65 -11.02
C ASN A 376 -4.98 14.37 -9.67
N SER A 377 -5.05 13.66 -8.54
CA SER A 377 -4.79 14.26 -7.22
C SER A 377 -3.35 14.75 -7.02
N PHE A 378 -2.36 14.08 -7.61
CA PHE A 378 -0.95 14.49 -7.48
C PHE A 378 -0.45 15.41 -8.59
N ILE A 379 -1.01 15.30 -9.80
CA ILE A 379 -0.46 15.92 -11.01
C ILE A 379 -1.45 16.91 -11.65
N GLY A 380 -2.75 16.77 -11.38
CA GLY A 380 -3.81 17.61 -11.94
C GLY A 380 -4.13 18.87 -11.13
N ALA A 381 -3.33 19.19 -10.12
CA ALA A 381 -3.38 20.45 -9.36
C ALA A 381 -2.33 21.44 -9.88
#